data_AF-A0A954C7B8-F1
#
_entry.id   AF-A0A954C7B8-F1
#
_cell.length_a   1.000
_cell.length_b   1.000
_cell.length_c   1.000
_cell.angle_alpha   90.00
_cell.angle_beta   90.00
_cell.angle_gamma   90.00
#
_symmetry.space_group_name_H-M   'P 1'
#
loop_
_entity.id
_entity.type
_entity.pdbx_description
1 polymer ?
#
loop_
_entity_poly.entity_id
_entity_poly.type
_entity_poly.pdbx_seq_one_letter_code
_entity_poly.pdbx_strand_id
1 'polypeptide(L)'
;MIEFYPQVHALHVAAISLSGLWMLLRGLVLLAGMRWARGAAAWTVSLAIDGTVLTAAAMLLTMLPAEMFANHWLTAKLAFVAIYFAAGYAAFLAQRRRRWLALMLAVAMIAYGLAYGIARAHDMLGWWAVWGL
;
A
#
# COMPACT_ATOMS: atom_id res chain seq x y z
N MET A 1 -4.40 24.67 -3.95
CA MET A 1 -4.15 23.21 -3.76
C MET A 1 -3.28 22.93 -2.54
N ILE A 2 -2.12 23.59 -2.37
CA ILE A 2 -1.23 23.38 -1.22
C ILE A 2 -1.92 23.57 0.15
N GLU A 3 -2.92 24.44 0.24
CA GLU A 3 -3.72 24.68 1.45
C GLU A 3 -4.44 23.41 1.97
N PHE A 4 -4.81 22.49 1.06
CA PHE A 4 -5.44 21.23 1.41
C PHE A 4 -4.43 20.10 1.69
N TYR A 5 -3.12 20.37 1.58
CA TYR A 5 -2.08 19.38 1.80
C TYR A 5 -2.22 18.61 3.12
N PRO A 6 -2.39 19.25 4.30
CA PRO A 6 -2.46 18.51 5.56
C PRO A 6 -3.70 17.60 5.64
N GLN A 7 -4.84 18.02 5.09
CA GLN A 7 -6.07 17.24 5.06
C GLN A 7 -5.93 16.04 4.11
N VAL A 8 -5.41 16.27 2.91
CA VAL A 8 -5.18 15.19 1.92
C VAL A 8 -4.13 14.21 2.43
N HIS A 9 -3.07 14.70 3.08
CA HIS A 9 -2.03 13.86 3.67
C HIS A 9 -2.59 13.00 4.82
N ALA A 10 -3.36 13.59 5.74
CA ALA A 10 -4.00 12.84 6.82
C ALA A 10 -4.96 11.77 6.28
N LEU A 11 -5.78 12.13 5.28
CA LEU A 11 -6.67 11.18 4.61
C LEU A 11 -5.89 10.04 3.95
N HIS A 12 -4.81 10.36 3.23
CA HIS A 12 -3.96 9.35 2.59
C HIS A 12 -3.37 8.38 3.62
N VAL A 13 -2.82 8.89 4.73
CA VAL A 13 -2.25 8.08 5.82
C VAL A 13 -3.31 7.18 6.47
N ALA A 14 -4.52 7.71 6.72
CA ALA A 14 -5.62 6.91 7.26
C ALA A 14 -6.05 5.80 6.27
N ALA A 15 -6.23 6.17 5.00
CA ALA A 15 -6.68 5.25 3.96
C ALA A 15 -5.64 4.15 3.67
N ILE A 16 -4.35 4.47 3.60
CA ILE A 16 -3.30 3.46 3.35
C ILE A 16 -3.16 2.50 4.54
N SER A 17 -3.33 3.01 5.77
CA SER A 17 -3.34 2.18 6.98
C SER A 17 -4.52 1.21 6.97
N LEU A 18 -5.70 1.70 6.61
CA LEU A 18 -6.90 0.88 6.46
C LEU A 18 -6.76 -0.15 5.35
N SER A 19 -6.17 0.22 4.19
CA SER A 19 -5.88 -0.69 3.07
C SER A 19 -4.99 -1.84 3.52
N GLY A 20 -3.86 -1.54 4.18
CA GLY A 20 -2.93 -2.55 4.67
C GLY A 20 -3.57 -3.52 5.66
N LEU A 21 -4.36 -3.00 6.62
CA LEU A 21 -5.08 -3.82 7.59
C LEU A 21 -6.13 -4.71 6.91
N TRP A 22 -6.92 -4.15 5.99
CA TRP A 22 -7.96 -4.87 5.28
C TRP A 22 -7.39 -5.97 4.37
N MET A 23 -6.29 -5.68 3.67
CA MET A 23 -5.52 -6.65 2.86
C MET A 23 -5.05 -7.83 3.72
N LEU A 24 -4.43 -7.54 4.86
CA LEU A 24 -3.94 -8.55 5.80
C LEU A 24 -5.08 -9.41 6.34
N LEU A 25 -6.16 -8.78 6.82
CA LEU A 25 -7.34 -9.47 7.36
C LEU A 25 -7.95 -10.41 6.31
N ARG A 26 -8.22 -9.91 5.10
CA ARG A 26 -8.78 -10.71 4.00
C ARG A 26 -7.88 -11.88 3.65
N GLY A 27 -6.57 -11.65 3.58
CA GLY A 27 -5.57 -12.67 3.31
C GLY A 27 -5.59 -13.78 4.36
N LEU A 28 -5.54 -13.43 5.65
CA LEU A 28 -5.54 -14.37 6.76
C LEU A 28 -6.83 -15.19 6.84
N VAL A 29 -7.99 -14.55 6.69
CA VAL A 29 -9.30 -15.19 6.68
C VAL A 29 -9.41 -16.20 5.53
N LEU A 30 -8.92 -15.84 4.33
CA LEU A 30 -8.87 -16.76 3.20
C LEU A 30 -7.90 -17.92 3.40
N LEU A 31 -6.75 -17.65 4.02
CA LEU A 31 -5.81 -18.70 4.42
C LEU A 31 -6.44 -19.62 5.48
N ALA A 32 -7.33 -19.13 6.34
CA ALA A 32 -8.11 -19.94 7.28
C ALA A 32 -9.25 -20.74 6.62
N GLY A 33 -9.45 -20.61 5.30
CA GLY A 33 -10.46 -21.34 4.53
C GLY A 33 -11.81 -20.64 4.43
N MET A 34 -11.96 -19.45 5.03
CA MET A 34 -13.20 -18.68 4.95
C MET A 34 -13.28 -17.96 3.59
N ARG A 35 -14.35 -18.23 2.83
CA ARG A 35 -14.46 -17.79 1.43
C ARG A 35 -15.06 -16.39 1.24
N TRP A 36 -15.68 -15.83 2.29
CA TRP A 36 -16.38 -14.53 2.19
C TRP A 36 -15.45 -13.37 1.80
N ALA A 37 -14.16 -13.47 2.11
CA ALA A 37 -13.16 -12.46 1.72
C ALA A 37 -12.85 -12.40 0.21
N ARG A 38 -13.40 -13.31 -0.61
CA ARG A 38 -13.48 -13.21 -2.09
C ARG A 38 -14.83 -12.71 -2.61
N GLY A 39 -15.83 -12.54 -1.74
CA GLY A 39 -17.17 -12.13 -2.14
C GLY A 39 -17.22 -10.68 -2.62
N ALA A 40 -18.33 -10.33 -3.29
CA ALA A 40 -18.54 -9.00 -3.86
C ALA A 40 -18.38 -7.88 -2.81
N ALA A 41 -18.93 -8.05 -1.60
CA ALA A 41 -18.79 -7.06 -0.53
C ALA A 41 -17.32 -6.76 -0.19
N ALA A 42 -16.48 -7.81 -0.06
CA ALA A 42 -15.08 -7.63 0.26
C ALA A 42 -14.30 -6.97 -0.88
N TRP A 43 -14.68 -7.25 -2.12
CA TRP A 43 -14.14 -6.60 -3.30
C TRP A 43 -14.52 -5.11 -3.36
N THR A 44 -15.79 -4.77 -3.15
CA THR A 44 -16.28 -3.38 -3.14
C THR A 44 -15.60 -2.55 -2.06
N VAL A 45 -15.46 -3.09 -0.85
CA VAL A 45 -14.74 -2.40 0.25
C VAL A 45 -13.29 -2.12 -0.15
N SER A 46 -12.62 -3.10 -0.76
CA SER A 46 -11.22 -2.92 -1.20
C SER A 46 -11.12 -1.88 -2.31
N LEU A 47 -12.03 -1.92 -3.29
CA LEU A 47 -12.08 -0.94 -4.37
C LEU A 47 -12.27 0.49 -3.83
N ALA A 48 -13.16 0.67 -2.85
CA ALA A 48 -13.40 1.98 -2.24
C ALA A 48 -12.18 2.49 -1.47
N ILE A 49 -11.56 1.64 -0.65
CA ILE A 49 -10.36 2.01 0.12
C ILE A 49 -9.20 2.31 -0.82
N ASP A 50 -8.88 1.40 -1.72
CA ASP A 50 -7.73 1.50 -2.61
C ASP A 50 -7.89 2.65 -3.60
N GLY A 51 -9.12 2.89 -4.09
CA GLY A 51 -9.45 4.08 -4.87
C GLY A 51 -9.17 5.36 -4.09
N THR A 52 -9.59 5.44 -2.83
CA THR A 52 -9.30 6.59 -1.95
C THR A 52 -7.80 6.81 -1.76
N VAL A 53 -7.04 5.73 -1.53
CA VAL A 53 -5.58 5.79 -1.38
C VAL A 53 -4.92 6.35 -2.64
N LEU A 54 -5.26 5.81 -3.81
CA LEU A 54 -4.65 6.19 -5.09
C LEU A 54 -5.02 7.61 -5.49
N THR A 55 -6.28 8.02 -5.28
CA THR A 55 -6.71 9.41 -5.53
C THR A 55 -5.97 10.38 -4.61
N ALA A 56 -5.90 10.11 -3.31
CA ALA A 56 -5.18 10.97 -2.37
C ALA A 56 -3.67 11.02 -2.67
N ALA A 57 -3.08 9.88 -3.06
CA ALA A 57 -1.67 9.82 -3.49
C ALA A 57 -1.42 10.69 -4.74
N ALA A 58 -2.29 10.61 -5.75
CA ALA A 58 -2.19 11.41 -6.96
C ALA A 58 -2.32 12.91 -6.66
N MET A 59 -3.26 13.29 -5.79
CA MET A 59 -3.41 14.67 -5.32
C MET A 59 -2.13 15.16 -4.64
N LEU A 60 -1.57 14.39 -3.69
CA LEU A 60 -0.30 14.75 -3.04
C LEU A 60 0.83 14.90 -4.05
N LEU A 61 0.94 13.98 -5.02
CA LEU A 61 1.98 14.00 -6.04
C LEU A 61 1.98 15.31 -6.84
N THR A 62 0.80 15.85 -7.15
CA THR A 62 0.66 17.13 -7.86
C THR A 62 0.92 18.37 -7.00
N MET A 63 0.92 18.22 -5.67
CA MET A 63 1.25 19.29 -4.72
C MET A 63 2.74 19.34 -4.36
N LEU A 64 3.49 18.27 -4.65
CA LEU A 64 4.92 18.20 -4.36
C LEU A 64 5.72 19.08 -5.35
N PRO A 65 6.76 19.78 -4.87
CA PRO A 65 7.64 20.53 -5.75
C PRO A 65 8.49 19.57 -6.61
N ALA A 66 8.87 20.03 -7.81
CA ALA A 66 9.54 19.18 -8.81
C ALA A 66 10.88 18.63 -8.30
N GLU A 67 11.58 19.33 -7.41
CA GLU A 67 12.86 18.87 -6.86
C GLU A 67 12.72 17.58 -6.05
N MET A 68 11.55 17.30 -5.46
CA MET A 68 11.34 16.06 -4.70
C MET A 68 11.44 14.79 -5.57
N PHE A 69 11.18 14.91 -6.88
CA PHE A 69 11.28 13.78 -7.81
C PHE A 69 12.73 13.41 -8.16
N ALA A 70 13.70 14.29 -7.88
CA ALA A 70 15.12 14.02 -8.10
C ALA A 70 15.76 13.17 -6.98
N ASN A 71 15.11 13.04 -5.82
CA ASN A 71 15.72 12.48 -4.62
C ASN A 71 15.74 10.94 -4.55
N HIS A 72 15.33 10.23 -5.61
CA HIS A 72 15.28 8.77 -5.79
C HIS A 72 14.43 7.97 -4.76
N TRP A 73 14.34 8.38 -3.50
CA TRP A 73 13.52 7.77 -2.46
C TRP A 73 12.02 7.86 -2.80
N LEU A 74 11.58 8.95 -3.44
CA LEU A 74 10.19 9.09 -3.88
C LEU A 74 9.85 8.06 -4.96
N THR A 75 10.76 7.85 -5.91
CA THR A 75 10.63 6.82 -6.95
C THR A 75 10.60 5.42 -6.34
N ALA A 76 11.47 5.14 -5.37
CA ALA A 76 11.47 3.86 -4.64
C ALA A 76 10.15 3.64 -3.89
N LYS A 77 9.64 4.66 -3.18
CA LYS A 77 8.34 4.61 -2.49
C LYS A 77 7.22 4.27 -3.46
N LEU A 78 7.16 4.95 -4.61
CA LEU A 78 6.14 4.70 -5.64
C LEU A 78 6.25 3.29 -6.23
N ALA A 79 7.47 2.77 -6.44
CA ALA A 79 7.69 1.40 -6.90
C ALA A 79 7.16 0.37 -5.90
N PHE A 80 7.45 0.53 -4.60
CA PHE A 80 6.92 -0.37 -3.57
C PHE A 80 5.40 -0.29 -3.43
N VAL A 81 4.82 0.91 -3.58
CA VAL A 81 3.36 1.06 -3.63
C VAL A 81 2.76 0.31 -4.82
N ALA A 82 3.38 0.40 -6.01
CA ALA A 82 2.94 -0.36 -7.18
C ALA A 82 3.03 -1.88 -6.96
N ILE A 83 4.13 -2.36 -6.35
CA ILE A 83 4.30 -3.77 -5.99
C ILE A 83 3.22 -4.21 -5.00
N TYR A 84 2.93 -3.40 -3.98
CA TYR A 84 1.89 -3.67 -2.98
C TYR A 84 0.52 -3.91 -3.64
N PHE A 85 0.07 -2.99 -4.48
CA PHE A 85 -1.23 -3.12 -5.16
C PHE A 85 -1.25 -4.27 -6.18
N ALA A 86 -0.18 -4.45 -6.95
CA ALA A 86 -0.09 -5.52 -7.94
C ALA A 86 -0.10 -6.91 -7.27
N ALA A 87 0.66 -7.10 -6.19
CA ALA A 87 0.69 -8.34 -5.44
C ALA A 87 -0.66 -8.61 -4.75
N GLY A 88 -1.28 -7.58 -4.15
CA GLY A 88 -2.61 -7.68 -3.55
C GLY A 88 -3.68 -8.08 -4.56
N TYR A 89 -3.70 -7.45 -5.74
CA TYR A 89 -4.58 -7.83 -6.84
C TYR A 89 -4.34 -9.28 -7.28
N ALA A 90 -3.09 -9.68 -7.50
CA ALA A 90 -2.72 -11.05 -7.90
C ALA A 90 -3.05 -12.11 -6.83
N ALA A 91 -3.01 -11.76 -5.55
CA ALA A 91 -3.38 -12.63 -4.44
C ALA A 91 -4.86 -13.04 -4.49
N PHE A 92 -5.74 -12.13 -4.91
CA PHE A 92 -7.19 -12.34 -4.88
C PHE A 92 -7.83 -12.61 -6.24
N LEU A 93 -7.21 -12.19 -7.35
CA LEU A 93 -7.69 -12.48 -8.70
C LEU A 93 -7.67 -13.98 -9.02
N ALA A 94 -6.66 -14.68 -8.51
CA ALA A 94 -6.44 -16.06 -8.87
C ALA A 94 -7.21 -17.02 -7.93
N GLN A 95 -8.04 -17.92 -8.49
CA GLN A 95 -8.49 -19.16 -7.81
C GLN A 95 -7.33 -20.17 -7.66
N ARG A 96 -6.14 -19.67 -7.27
CA ARG A 96 -4.91 -20.45 -7.17
C ARG A 96 -4.75 -21.07 -5.80
N ARG A 97 -3.81 -22.03 -5.74
CA ARG A 97 -3.46 -22.80 -4.56
C ARG A 97 -3.16 -21.89 -3.36
N ARG A 98 -3.47 -22.35 -2.14
CA ARG A 98 -3.21 -21.66 -0.87
C ARG A 98 -1.79 -21.10 -0.73
N ARG A 99 -0.79 -21.79 -1.30
CA ARG A 99 0.61 -21.34 -1.34
C ARG A 99 0.80 -20.04 -2.12
N TRP A 100 0.11 -19.86 -3.25
CA TRP A 100 0.18 -18.63 -4.04
C TRP A 100 -0.37 -17.43 -3.28
N LEU A 101 -1.53 -17.61 -2.63
CA LEU A 101 -2.13 -16.58 -1.77
C LEU A 101 -1.16 -16.16 -0.66
N ALA A 102 -0.55 -17.12 0.04
CA ALA A 102 0.40 -16.83 1.11
C ALA A 102 1.62 -16.05 0.61
N LEU A 103 2.20 -16.45 -0.54
CA LEU A 103 3.34 -15.78 -1.14
C LEU A 103 3.01 -14.35 -1.57
N MET A 104 1.92 -14.16 -2.31
CA MET A 104 1.53 -12.81 -2.77
C MET A 104 1.13 -11.90 -1.60
N LEU A 105 0.48 -12.44 -0.57
CA LEU A 105 0.18 -11.70 0.64
C LEU A 105 1.48 -11.27 1.36
N ALA A 106 2.45 -12.17 1.50
CA ALA A 106 3.74 -11.85 2.09
C ALA A 106 4.48 -10.76 1.29
N VAL A 107 4.53 -10.89 -0.04
CA VAL A 107 5.14 -9.87 -0.92
C VAL A 107 4.45 -8.52 -0.75
N ALA A 108 3.11 -8.49 -0.74
CA ALA A 108 2.35 -7.26 -0.52
C ALA A 108 2.68 -6.62 0.84
N MET A 109 2.71 -7.40 1.92
CA MET A 109 3.00 -6.88 3.26
C MET A 109 4.45 -6.41 3.43
N ILE A 110 5.41 -7.08 2.80
CA ILE A 110 6.80 -6.63 2.76
C ILE A 110 6.90 -5.30 2.00
N ALA A 111 6.29 -5.19 0.82
CA ALA A 111 6.28 -3.96 0.04
C ALA A 111 5.62 -2.80 0.80
N TYR A 112 4.51 -3.07 1.49
CA TYR A 112 3.85 -2.11 2.39
C TYR A 112 4.81 -1.61 3.49
N GLY A 113 5.49 -2.53 4.18
CA GLY A 113 6.44 -2.19 5.24
C GLY A 113 7.65 -1.40 4.74
N LEU A 114 8.16 -1.73 3.55
CA LEU A 114 9.25 -0.98 2.90
C LEU A 114 8.81 0.43 2.50
N ALA A 115 7.63 0.57 1.87
CA ALA A 115 7.07 1.87 1.52
C ALA A 115 6.84 2.75 2.77
N TYR A 116 6.36 2.16 3.87
CA TYR A 116 6.20 2.83 5.15
C TYR A 116 7.54 3.28 5.75
N GLY A 117 8.56 2.42 5.72
CA GLY A 117 9.90 2.76 6.20
C GLY A 117 10.54 3.91 5.43
N ILE A 118 10.47 3.87 4.10
CA ILE A 118 10.96 4.97 3.24
C ILE A 118 10.22 6.27 3.55
N ALA A 119 8.90 6.21 3.79
CA ALA A 119 8.13 7.39 4.15
C ALA A 119 8.53 8.00 5.52
N ARG A 120 9.03 7.19 6.47
CA ARG A 120 9.47 7.69 7.78
C ARG A 120 10.89 8.22 7.77
N ALA A 121 11.78 7.59 6.98
CA ALA A 121 13.18 7.97 6.91
C ALA A 121 13.48 9.07 5.86
N HIS A 122 12.59 9.23 4.86
CA HIS A 122 12.85 10.04 3.66
C HIS A 122 14.18 9.71 2.96
N ASP A 123 14.62 8.46 3.09
CA ASP A 123 15.85 7.91 2.53
C ASP A 123 15.52 6.58 1.82
N MET A 124 16.22 6.29 0.72
CA MET A 124 16.06 5.07 -0.08
C MET A 124 16.23 3.80 0.76
N LEU A 125 17.12 3.84 1.74
CA LEU A 125 17.41 2.69 2.62
C LEU A 125 16.42 2.55 3.79
N GLY A 126 15.48 3.49 3.97
CA GLY A 126 14.32 3.41 4.84
C GLY A 126 14.63 2.96 6.28
N TRP A 127 14.61 1.64 6.49
CA TRP A 127 14.84 1.00 7.77
C TRP A 127 16.30 1.11 8.25
N TRP A 128 17.29 1.07 7.37
CA TRP A 128 18.71 1.15 7.81
C TRP A 128 19.06 2.51 8.41
N ALA A 129 18.46 3.60 7.91
CA ALA A 129 18.62 4.94 8.49
C ALA A 129 17.92 5.10 9.84
N VAL A 130 16.86 4.33 10.12
CA VAL A 130 16.11 4.38 11.39
C VAL A 130 16.76 3.52 12.49
N TRP A 131 17.49 2.45 12.10
CA TRP A 131 18.14 1.52 13.04
C TRP A 131 19.66 1.71 13.21
N GLY A 132 20.28 2.68 12.53
CA GLY A 132 21.63 3.20 12.82
C GLY A 132 22.71 2.15 13.12
N LEU A 133 23.32 1.61 12.06
CA LEU A 133 24.75 1.27 12.04
C LEU A 133 25.47 2.35 11.24
#